data_AF-A0A7C3KZ19-F1
#
_entry.id   AF-A0A7C3KZ19-F1
#
_cell.length_a   1.000
_cell.length_b   1.000
_cell.length_c   1.000
_cell.angle_alpha   90.00
_cell.angle_beta   90.00
_cell.angle_gamma   90.00
#
_symmetry.space_group_name_H-M   'P 1'
#
loop_
_entity.id
_entity.type
_entity.pdbx_description
1 polymer ?
#
loop_
_entity_poly.entity_id
_entity_poly.type
_entity_poly.pdbx_seq_one_letter_code
_entity_poly.pdbx_strand_id
1 'polypeptide(L)'
;MKYRNPHNPRPTFFRASFIDLPETATVAGYLSERRPGPENWRMLGVAEKAAVDGVPATRYRFQGNWDDDVMVKEVVAVQRGRRVLFFTAIYPVNDAKSRGALRAAYRTIRWDKVEG
;
A
#
# COMPACT_ATOMS: atom_id res chain seq x y z
N MET A 1 4.99 5.15 10.62
CA MET A 1 5.27 4.42 11.88
C MET A 1 6.03 3.14 11.49
N LYS A 2 7.18 2.84 12.10
CA LYS A 2 7.87 1.56 11.85
C LYS A 2 7.21 0.49 12.72
N TYR A 3 6.63 -0.54 12.12
CA TYR A 3 6.00 -1.64 12.86
C TYR A 3 7.01 -2.78 13.01
N ARG A 4 7.50 -3.02 14.23
CA ARG A 4 8.38 -4.16 14.49
C ARG A 4 7.53 -5.36 14.88
N ASN A 5 7.54 -6.42 14.07
CA ASN A 5 6.92 -7.68 14.45
C ASN A 5 7.85 -8.37 15.46
N PRO A 6 7.42 -8.63 16.71
CA PRO A 6 8.28 -9.25 17.72
C PRO A 6 8.67 -10.71 17.38
N HIS A 7 7.96 -11.34 16.45
CA HIS A 7 8.20 -12.73 16.03
C HIS A 7 8.91 -12.84 14.68
N ASN A 8 9.21 -11.72 14.02
CA ASN A 8 10.01 -11.71 12.81
C ASN A 8 11.06 -10.60 12.95
N PRO A 9 12.36 -10.92 13.06
CA PRO A 9 13.40 -9.90 13.18
C PRO A 9 13.43 -8.95 11.96
N ARG A 10 12.77 -9.32 10.86
CA ARG A 10 12.75 -8.57 9.61
C ARG A 10 11.79 -7.37 9.67
N PRO A 11 12.17 -6.23 9.05
CA PRO A 11 11.35 -5.02 9.09
C PRO A 11 10.04 -5.23 8.33
N THR A 12 8.93 -5.05 9.04
CA THR A 12 7.62 -4.83 8.42
C THR A 12 7.37 -3.33 8.44
N PHE A 13 6.88 -2.77 7.33
CA PHE A 13 6.61 -1.34 7.24
C PHE A 13 5.15 -1.09 6.92
N PHE A 14 4.57 -0.10 7.60
CA PHE A 14 3.24 0.40 7.29
C PHE A 14 3.23 1.93 7.31
N ARG A 15 2.66 2.53 6.27
CA ARG A 15 2.52 3.98 6.16
C ARG A 15 1.20 4.33 5.48
N ALA A 16 0.49 5.27 6.08
CA ALA A 16 -0.53 6.06 5.40
C ALA A 16 0.09 7.35 4.86
N SER A 17 -0.28 7.75 3.65
CA SER A 17 0.13 9.00 3.03
C SER A 17 -0.93 9.44 2.03
N PHE A 18 -1.10 10.74 1.80
CA PHE A 18 -2.01 11.23 0.76
C PHE A 18 -1.28 12.10 -0.24
N ILE A 19 -1.87 12.23 -1.42
CA ILE A 19 -1.51 13.20 -2.44
C ILE A 19 -2.77 13.77 -3.07
N ASP A 20 -2.63 14.89 -3.77
CA ASP A 20 -3.63 15.37 -4.70
C ASP A 20 -3.14 15.11 -6.13
N LEU A 21 -3.86 14.29 -6.90
CA LEU A 21 -3.57 14.00 -8.29
C LEU A 21 -4.24 15.03 -9.21
N PRO A 22 -3.57 15.42 -10.32
CA PRO A 22 -4.24 16.06 -11.45
C PRO A 22 -5.37 15.18 -11.99
N GLU A 23 -6.42 15.79 -12.54
CA GLU A 23 -7.56 15.04 -13.12
C GLU A 23 -7.16 14.16 -14.30
N THR A 24 -6.09 14.54 -15.00
CA THR A 24 -5.52 13.80 -16.12
C THR A 24 -4.63 12.63 -15.68
N ALA A 25 -4.25 12.56 -14.39
CA ALA A 25 -3.35 11.54 -13.89
C ALA A 25 -4.13 10.35 -13.29
N THR A 26 -3.68 9.14 -13.59
CA THR A 26 -4.22 7.93 -12.95
C THR A 26 -3.34 7.51 -11.78
N VAL A 27 -3.94 6.85 -10.78
CA VAL A 27 -3.18 6.26 -9.67
C VAL A 27 -2.12 5.28 -10.15
N ALA A 28 -2.47 4.44 -11.14
CA ALA A 28 -1.55 3.47 -11.72
C ALA A 28 -0.36 4.16 -12.41
N GLY A 29 -0.60 5.23 -13.17
CA GLY A 29 0.45 6.05 -13.79
C GLY A 29 1.36 6.67 -12.74
N TYR A 30 0.77 7.31 -11.73
CA TYR A 30 1.52 7.93 -10.62
C TYR A 30 2.44 6.93 -9.91
N LEU A 31 1.93 5.74 -9.56
CA LEU A 31 2.70 4.70 -8.88
C LEU A 31 3.77 4.06 -9.76
N SER A 32 3.62 4.10 -11.09
CA SER A 32 4.58 3.55 -12.04
C SER A 32 5.76 4.50 -12.27
N GLU A 33 5.48 5.80 -12.34
CA GLU A 33 6.50 6.86 -12.50
C GLU A 33 7.28 7.09 -11.21
N ARG A 34 6.59 7.11 -10.07
CA ARG A 34 7.20 7.29 -8.76
C ARG A 34 7.24 5.97 -8.03
N ARG A 35 8.21 5.12 -8.34
CA ARG A 35 8.48 3.90 -7.58
C ARG A 35 8.88 4.29 -6.15
N PRO A 36 8.04 4.09 -5.12
CA PRO A 36 8.43 4.50 -3.78
C PRO A 36 9.43 3.50 -3.20
N GLY A 37 10.64 3.95 -2.89
CA GLY A 37 11.67 3.17 -2.18
C GLY A 37 12.99 3.03 -2.94
N PRO A 38 14.09 2.70 -2.24
CA PRO A 38 15.44 2.87 -2.75
C PRO A 38 15.69 2.19 -4.10
N GLU A 39 15.47 0.89 -4.30
CA GLU A 39 15.84 0.30 -5.61
C GLU A 39 14.89 -0.83 -6.07
N ASN A 40 14.50 -0.79 -7.35
CA ASN A 40 13.96 -1.91 -8.15
C ASN A 40 12.58 -2.50 -7.80
N TRP A 41 11.63 -1.68 -7.33
CA TRP A 41 10.23 -2.13 -7.25
C TRP A 41 9.61 -2.33 -8.64
N ARG A 42 9.22 -3.56 -8.97
CA ARG A 42 8.48 -3.94 -10.17
C ARG A 42 7.03 -4.27 -9.82
N MET A 43 6.08 -3.76 -10.59
CA MET A 43 4.66 -4.11 -10.41
C MET A 43 4.44 -5.61 -10.65
N LEU A 44 3.68 -6.24 -9.75
CA LEU A 44 3.27 -7.63 -9.83
C LEU A 44 1.84 -7.71 -10.35
N GLY A 45 1.68 -8.19 -11.58
CA GLY A 45 0.37 -8.41 -12.19
C GLY A 45 -0.42 -7.11 -12.42
N VAL A 46 -1.74 -7.26 -12.47
CA VAL A 46 -2.68 -6.15 -12.69
C VAL A 46 -3.22 -5.61 -11.37
N ALA A 47 -3.71 -4.37 -11.40
CA ALA A 47 -4.38 -3.77 -10.26
C ALA A 47 -5.63 -4.57 -9.85
N GLU A 48 -5.82 -4.77 -8.54
CA GLU A 48 -6.92 -5.55 -7.98
C GLU A 48 -7.96 -4.64 -7.33
N LYS A 49 -9.25 -4.98 -7.46
CA LYS A 49 -10.31 -4.33 -6.69
C LYS A 49 -10.12 -4.64 -5.19
N ALA A 50 -10.28 -3.63 -4.36
CA ALA A 50 -10.23 -3.74 -2.91
C ALA A 50 -11.31 -2.84 -2.28
N ALA A 51 -11.44 -2.93 -0.95
CA ALA A 51 -12.26 -2.01 -0.18
C ALA A 51 -11.58 -1.69 1.16
N VAL A 52 -11.76 -0.46 1.63
CA VAL A 52 -11.32 0.01 2.95
C VAL A 52 -12.55 0.57 3.66
N ASP A 53 -13.01 -0.09 4.73
CA ASP A 53 -14.23 0.30 5.46
C ASP A 53 -15.45 0.49 4.54
N GLY A 54 -15.63 -0.43 3.57
CA GLY A 54 -16.70 -0.37 2.57
C GLY A 54 -16.46 0.64 1.43
N VAL A 55 -15.45 1.50 1.52
CA VAL A 55 -15.09 2.45 0.46
C VAL A 55 -14.33 1.72 -0.66
N PRO A 56 -14.71 1.88 -1.94
CA PRO A 56 -13.97 1.33 -3.06
C PRO A 56 -12.50 1.74 -3.06
N ALA A 57 -11.62 0.76 -3.29
CA ALA A 57 -10.18 0.96 -3.32
C ALA A 57 -9.56 0.13 -4.44
N THR A 58 -8.32 0.47 -4.78
CA THR A 58 -7.52 -0.31 -5.73
C THR A 58 -6.23 -0.76 -5.06
N ARG A 59 -5.93 -2.05 -5.13
CA ARG A 59 -4.69 -2.63 -4.63
C ARG A 59 -3.70 -2.82 -5.76
N TYR A 60 -2.48 -2.36 -5.54
CA TYR A 60 -1.32 -2.57 -6.38
C TYR A 60 -0.29 -3.35 -5.61
N ARG A 61 0.33 -4.34 -6.26
CA ARG A 61 1.41 -5.14 -5.66
C ARG A 61 2.68 -4.89 -6.43
N PHE A 62 3.79 -4.83 -5.71
CA PHE A 62 5.13 -4.69 -6.27
C PHE A 62 6.07 -5.68 -5.58
N GLN A 63 7.08 -6.14 -6.30
CA GLN A 63 8.19 -6.90 -5.77
C GLN A 63 9.46 -6.10 -5.93
N GLY A 64 10.32 -6.15 -4.92
CA GLY A 64 11.63 -5.53 -4.96
C GLY A 64 12.53 -6.25 -3.99
N ASN A 65 13.82 -5.91 -4.05
CA ASN A 65 14.78 -6.37 -3.06
C ASN A 65 14.96 -5.26 -2.02
N TRP A 66 15.02 -5.65 -0.76
CA TRP A 66 15.48 -4.78 0.31
C TRP A 66 16.57 -5.54 1.05
N ASP A 67 17.79 -5.01 0.98
CA ASP A 67 19.00 -5.74 1.34
C ASP A 67 19.05 -7.04 0.52
N ASP A 68 19.15 -8.21 1.17
CA ASP A 68 19.21 -9.52 0.51
C ASP A 68 17.86 -10.24 0.41
N ASP A 69 16.77 -9.61 0.86
CA ASP A 69 15.45 -10.23 0.93
C ASP A 69 14.53 -9.78 -0.21
N VAL A 70 13.79 -10.75 -0.76
CA VAL A 70 12.68 -10.48 -1.67
C VAL A 70 11.48 -9.99 -0.87
N MET A 71 11.12 -8.74 -1.10
CA MET A 71 10.06 -8.04 -0.41
C MET A 71 8.87 -7.81 -1.33
N VAL A 72 7.68 -7.79 -0.73
CA VAL A 72 6.45 -7.34 -1.37
C VAL A 72 6.09 -5.97 -0.80
N LYS A 73 5.76 -5.04 -1.70
CA LYS A 73 5.11 -3.79 -1.38
C LYS A 73 3.67 -3.85 -1.88
N GLU A 74 2.73 -3.73 -0.96
CA GLU A 74 1.30 -3.61 -1.26
C GLU A 74 0.88 -2.15 -1.04
N VAL A 75 0.30 -1.54 -2.08
CA VAL A 75 -0.27 -0.19 -2.01
C VAL A 75 -1.76 -0.30 -2.22
N VAL A 76 -2.55 0.07 -1.21
CA VAL A 76 -4.01 0.22 -1.34
C VAL A 76 -4.32 1.70 -1.48
N ALA A 77 -4.91 2.08 -2.61
CA ALA A 77 -5.26 3.45 -2.94
C ALA A 77 -6.77 3.65 -2.82
N VAL A 78 -7.18 4.69 -2.10
CA VAL A 78 -8.57 5.17 -2.02
C VAL A 78 -8.61 6.57 -2.64
N GLN A 79 -9.38 6.73 -3.71
CA GLN A 79 -9.50 8.00 -4.42
C GLN A 79 -10.82 8.70 -4.09
N ARG A 80 -10.73 9.98 -3.73
CA ARG A 80 -11.86 10.88 -3.49
C ARG A 80 -11.65 12.18 -4.28
N GLY A 81 -12.27 12.26 -5.45
CA GLY A 81 -11.98 13.32 -6.41
C GLY A 81 -10.50 13.33 -6.78
N ARG A 82 -9.83 14.45 -6.51
CA ARG A 82 -8.38 14.62 -6.74
C ARG A 82 -7.51 14.04 -5.64
N ARG A 83 -8.04 13.86 -4.43
CA ARG A 83 -7.26 13.35 -3.29
C ARG A 83 -7.16 11.83 -3.33
N VAL A 84 -5.95 11.30 -3.22
CA VAL A 84 -5.69 9.87 -3.13
C VAL A 84 -4.98 9.57 -1.82
N LEU A 85 -5.59 8.72 -1.01
CA LEU A 85 -4.96 8.16 0.18
C LEU A 85 -4.33 6.80 -0.16
N PHE A 86 -3.07 6.63 0.21
CA PHE A 86 -2.33 5.39 0.06
C PHE A 86 -2.06 4.75 1.41
N PHE A 87 -2.36 3.46 1.50
CA PHE A 87 -1.86 2.57 2.55
C PHE A 87 -0.77 1.70 1.95
N THR A 88 0.47 1.96 2.35
CA THR A 88 1.64 1.22 1.87
C THR A 88 2.10 0.25 2.95
N ALA A 89 2.11 -1.04 2.61
CA ALA A 89 2.65 -2.11 3.42
C ALA A 89 3.87 -2.71 2.72
N ILE A 90 4.97 -2.93 3.44
CA ILE A 90 6.14 -3.66 2.93
C ILE A 90 6.45 -4.81 3.88
N TYR A 91 6.59 -6.02 3.33
CA TYR A 91 6.78 -7.26 4.08
C TYR A 91 7.56 -8.30 3.26
N PRO A 92 8.26 -9.26 3.89
CA PRO A 92 8.92 -10.36 3.16
C PRO A 92 7.90 -11.20 2.38
N VAL A 93 8.27 -11.65 1.18
CA VAL A 93 7.37 -12.41 0.29
C VAL A 93 6.79 -13.68 0.96
N ASN A 94 7.55 -14.29 1.87
CA ASN A 94 7.19 -15.51 2.58
C ASN A 94 6.48 -15.28 3.93
N ASP A 95 6.24 -14.02 4.33
CA ASP A 95 5.61 -13.70 5.61
C ASP A 95 4.09 -13.50 5.47
N ALA A 96 3.37 -14.62 5.36
CA ALA A 96 1.92 -14.62 5.26
C ALA A 96 1.22 -14.00 6.50
N LYS A 97 1.85 -14.09 7.68
CA LYS A 97 1.33 -13.55 8.94
C LYS A 97 1.37 -12.03 8.94
N SER A 98 2.51 -11.42 8.62
CA SER A 98 2.64 -9.97 8.50
C SER A 98 1.75 -9.43 7.38
N ARG A 99 1.64 -10.13 6.26
CA ARG A 99 0.66 -9.80 5.20
C ARG A 99 -0.77 -9.74 5.74
N GLY A 100 -1.19 -10.77 6.48
CA GLY A 100 -2.52 -10.82 7.09
C GLY A 100 -2.75 -9.67 8.09
N ALA A 101 -1.80 -9.44 8.98
CA ALA A 101 -1.88 -8.38 9.99
C ALA A 101 -1.94 -6.97 9.37
N LEU A 102 -1.13 -6.69 8.35
CA LEU A 102 -1.14 -5.40 7.64
C LEU A 102 -2.46 -5.18 6.90
N ARG A 103 -3.02 -6.25 6.32
CA ARG A 103 -4.35 -6.19 5.67
C ARG A 103 -5.48 -5.95 6.66
N ALA A 104 -5.39 -6.52 7.86
CA ALA A 104 -6.31 -6.20 8.93
C ALA A 104 -6.16 -4.73 9.37
N ALA A 105 -4.92 -4.22 9.47
CA ALA A 105 -4.65 -2.86 9.92
C ALA A 105 -5.29 -1.77 9.07
N TYR A 106 -5.26 -1.87 7.72
CA TYR A 106 -5.95 -0.86 6.92
C TYR A 106 -7.48 -1.03 6.93
N ARG A 107 -8.01 -2.22 7.22
CA ARG A 107 -9.46 -2.43 7.36
C ARG A 107 -10.04 -1.79 8.62
N THR A 108 -9.23 -1.57 9.65
CA THR A 108 -9.67 -0.89 10.88
C THR A 108 -9.64 0.63 10.77
N ILE A 109 -9.16 1.18 9.64
CA ILE A 109 -9.11 2.62 9.43
C ILE A 109 -10.53 3.11 9.21
N ARG A 110 -11.04 3.83 10.19
CA ARG A 110 -12.34 4.49 10.13
C ARG A 110 -12.25 5.71 9.24
N TRP A 111 -13.23 5.83 8.37
CA TRP A 111 -13.44 7.03 7.58
C TRP A 111 -14.65 7.74 8.14
N ASP A 112 -14.43 8.89 8.76
CA ASP A 112 -15.54 9.77 9.07
C ASP A 112 -16.19 10.15 7.73
N LYS A 113 -17.48 9.83 7.61
CA LYS A 113 -18.29 10.37 6.52
C LYS A 113 -18.34 11.87 6.76
N VAL A 114 -17.71 12.64 5.87
CA VAL A 114 -18.04 14.05 5.75
C VAL A 114 -19.40 14.06 5.09
N GLU A 115 -20.46 14.18 5.90
CA GLU A 115 -21.78 14.54 5.38
C GLU A 115 -21.62 15.90 4.69
N GLY A 116 -21.91 15.90 3.39
CA GLY A 116 -21.97 17.10 2.56
C GLY A 116 -23.42 17.38 2.18
#